data_AF-A0A2D6T725-F1
#
_entry.id   AF-A0A2D6T725-F1
#
_cell.length_a   1.000
_cell.length_b   1.000
_cell.length_c   1.000
_cell.angle_alpha   90.00
_cell.angle_beta   90.00
_cell.angle_gamma   90.00
#
_symmetry.space_group_name_H-M   'P 1'
#
loop_
_entity.id
_entity.type
_entity.pdbx_description
1 polymer ?
#
loop_
_entity_poly.entity_id
_entity_poly.type
_entity_poly.pdbx_seq_one_letter_code
_entity_poly.pdbx_strand_id
1 'polypeptide(L)' 'MMLDHLGHAEAAAAIVGAIEGALADGSARTPDLGGKATTAEVGKAIAERI' A
#
# COMPACT_ATOMS: atom_id res chain seq x y z
N MET A 1 -5.53 0.75 -13.03
CA MET A 1 -4.18 0.28 -12.60
C MET A 1 -3.65 -0.74 -13.61
N MET A 2 -2.34 -0.99 -13.71
CA MET A 2 -1.78 -1.97 -14.65
C MET A 2 -2.44 -3.36 -14.53
N LEU A 3 -2.60 -3.86 -13.30
CA LEU A 3 -3.25 -5.16 -13.04
C LEU A 3 -4.69 -5.22 -13.55
N ASP A 4 -5.45 -4.15 -13.37
CA ASP A 4 -6.83 -4.02 -13.87
C ASP A 4 -6.87 -4.06 -15.41
N HIS A 5 -5.95 -3.35 -16.08
CA HIS A 5 -5.81 -3.40 -17.54
C HIS A 5 -5.43 -4.80 -18.07
N LEU A 6 -4.69 -5.57 -17.29
CA LEU A 6 -4.29 -6.95 -17.61
C LEU A 6 -5.38 -7.99 -17.24
N GLY A 7 -6.54 -7.58 -16.75
CA GLY A 7 -7.65 -8.48 -16.39
C GLY A 7 -7.58 -9.04 -14.98
N HIS A 8 -6.73 -8.49 -14.10
CA HIS A 8 -6.57 -8.89 -12.70
C HIS A 8 -7.22 -7.88 -11.74
N ALA A 9 -8.53 -7.66 -11.87
CA ALA A 9 -9.27 -6.67 -11.08
C ALA A 9 -9.24 -6.95 -9.57
N GLU A 10 -9.39 -8.21 -9.14
CA GLU A 10 -9.34 -8.59 -7.72
C GLU A 10 -7.98 -8.29 -7.09
N ALA A 11 -6.88 -8.64 -7.78
CA ALA A 11 -5.54 -8.33 -7.33
C ALA A 11 -5.27 -6.82 -7.29
N ALA A 12 -5.78 -6.07 -8.28
CA ALA A 12 -5.69 -4.61 -8.29
C ALA A 12 -6.41 -4.00 -7.07
N ALA A 13 -7.63 -4.47 -6.77
CA ALA A 13 -8.41 -4.01 -5.63
C ALA A 13 -7.73 -4.35 -4.30
N ALA A 14 -7.18 -5.57 -4.16
CA ALA A 14 -6.45 -5.99 -2.97
C ALA A 14 -5.23 -5.09 -2.70
N ILE A 15 -4.41 -4.80 -3.72
CA ILE A 15 -3.24 -3.92 -3.57
C ILE A 15 -3.67 -2.50 -3.19
N VAL A 16 -4.69 -1.93 -3.84
CA VAL A 16 -5.16 -0.58 -3.53
C VAL A 16 -5.69 -0.50 -2.09
N GLY A 17 -6.52 -1.46 -1.67
CA GLY A 17 -7.04 -1.51 -0.30
C GLY A 17 -5.95 -1.67 0.75
N ALA A 18 -4.93 -2.49 0.49
CA ALA A 18 -3.77 -2.64 1.38
C ALA A 18 -2.97 -1.33 1.53
N ILE A 19 -2.78 -0.58 0.43
CA ILE A 19 -2.14 0.73 0.45
C ILE A 19 -2.97 1.73 1.27
N GLU A 20 -4.28 1.81 1.01
CA GLU A 20 -5.18 2.72 1.73
C GLU A 20 -5.21 2.42 3.23
N GLY A 21 -5.31 1.13 3.60
CA GLY A 21 -5.28 0.69 4.99
C GLY A 21 -3.96 1.04 5.68
N ALA A 22 -2.82 0.81 5.01
CA ALA A 22 -1.51 1.16 5.58
C ALA A 22 -1.35 2.67 5.83
N LEU A 23 -1.86 3.51 4.92
CA LEU A 23 -1.78 4.97 5.04
C LEU A 23 -2.75 5.55 6.06
N ALA A 24 -3.92 4.91 6.25
CA ALA A 24 -4.91 5.27 7.25
C ALA A 24 -4.37 5.13 8.68
N ASP A 25 -3.61 4.07 8.95
CA ASP A 25 -2.99 3.80 10.26
C ASP A 25 -1.88 4.80 10.64
N GLY A 26 -1.37 5.57 9.66
CA GLY A 26 -0.39 6.63 9.85
C GLY A 26 1.05 6.17 10.18
N SER A 27 1.22 4.94 10.68
CA SER A 27 2.53 4.35 11.01
C SER A 27 3.37 4.01 9.78
N ALA A 28 2.73 3.75 8.63
CA ALA A 28 3.38 3.43 7.36
C ALA A 28 3.53 4.65 6.43
N ARG A 29 3.66 5.87 6.98
CA ARG A 29 3.92 7.07 6.18
C ARG A 29 5.42 7.33 6.05
N THR A 30 5.88 7.55 4.83
CA THR A 30 7.22 8.04 4.52
C THR A 30 7.38 9.53 4.85
N PRO A 31 8.61 10.08 4.87
CA PRO A 31 8.85 11.49 5.19
C PRO A 31 8.13 12.50 4.29
N ASP A 32 7.94 12.18 3.00
CA ASP A 32 7.17 13.01 2.06
C ASP A 32 5.67 13.10 2.42
N LEU A 33 5.15 12.13 3.18
CA LEU A 33 3.79 12.12 3.73
C LEU A 33 3.74 12.54 5.22
N GLY A 34 4.82 13.14 5.74
CA GLY A 34 4.91 13.61 7.12
C GLY A 34 5.12 12.50 8.15
N GLY A 35 5.49 11.30 7.73
CA GLY A 35 5.84 10.18 8.61
C GLY A 35 7.34 9.99 8.78
N LYS A 36 7.71 8.81 9.28
CA LYS A 36 9.11 8.43 9.55
C LYS A 36 9.49 7.07 8.96
N ALA A 37 8.54 6.38 8.33
CA ALA A 37 8.77 5.05 7.79
C ALA A 37 9.70 5.10 6.56
N THR A 38 10.55 4.11 6.44
CA THR A 38 11.36 3.85 5.25
C THR A 38 10.52 3.16 4.18
N THR A 39 10.98 3.19 2.92
CA THR A 39 10.33 2.47 1.82
C THR A 39 10.15 0.97 2.14
N ALA A 40 11.12 0.36 2.81
CA ALA A 40 11.05 -1.06 3.18
C ALA A 40 9.98 -1.33 4.25
N GLU A 41 9.86 -0.46 5.26
CA GLU A 41 8.83 -0.57 6.29
C GLU A 41 7.43 -0.39 5.72
N VAL A 42 7.25 0.57 4.81
CA VAL A 42 5.97 0.76 4.11
C VAL A 42 5.64 -0.45 3.23
N GLY A 43 6.61 -0.96 2.47
CA GLY A 43 6.42 -2.16 1.65
C GLY A 43 6.01 -3.38 2.47
N LYS A 44 6.65 -3.59 3.63
CA LYS A 44 6.29 -4.65 4.57
C LYS A 44 4.87 -4.46 5.12
N ALA A 45 4.51 -3.25 5.54
CA ALA A 45 3.19 -2.95 6.06
C ALA A 45 2.08 -3.20 5.03
N ILE A 46 2.31 -2.86 3.75
CA ILE A 46 1.36 -3.16 2.66
C ILE A 46 1.27 -4.67 2.44
N ALA A 47 2.39 -5.38 2.39
CA ALA A 47 2.41 -6.82 2.14
C ALA A 47 1.70 -7.64 3.24
N GLU A 48 1.75 -7.18 4.50
CA GLU A 48 1.03 -7.82 5.62
C GLU A 48 -0.50 -7.62 5.57
N ARG A 49 -1.02 -6.81 4.63
CA ARG A 49 -2.45 -6.48 4.47
C ARG A 49 -3.10 -7.11 3.22
N ILE A 50 -2.35 -7.93 2.48
CA ILE A 50 -2.83 -8.72 1.32
C ILE A 50 -3.03 -10.17 1.77
#